data_AF-A0A0K3B5U9-F1
#
_entry.id   AF-A0A0K3B5U9-F1
#
_cell.length_a   1.000
_cell.length_b   1.000
_cell.length_c   1.000
_cell.angle_alpha   90.00
_cell.angle_beta   90.00
_cell.angle_gamma   90.00
#
_symmetry.space_group_name_H-M   'P 1'
#
loop_
_entity.id
_entity.type
_entity.pdbx_description
1 polymer ?
#
loop_
_entity_poly.entity_id
_entity_poly.type
_entity_poly.pdbx_seq_one_letter_code
_entity_poly.pdbx_strand_id
1 'polypeptide(L)'
;MSGMPIALPRAQVLPVQEAVTYAEWFACLAEPVRVRLLHAVATSPKGITVGALTEILGTSQSTTSHHVRKLADVGFVHLNKQGTATIVTVNEACCAGLPHAADAVMGMLAPRPCCPDDVPTDVTVRALESGDWSAVRRIYAEGIATGMATFETTVPSRASLDAKWLPDHRWVAEIGGEVVGWTAAAPVSTRDSYAGVAETAVYVADGHRGRGVGKALLFKQVMAADADKLWTLQTSIFTENRASIALHHAAGYRTVGIRERIAQLDGVWHDTVFIERRSPVR
;
A
#
# COMPACT_ATOMS: atom_id res chain seq x y z
N MET A 1 -48.54 0.53 10.22
CA MET A 1 -47.18 0.92 10.62
C MET A 1 -46.28 -0.29 10.44
N SER A 2 -45.68 -0.43 9.26
CA SER A 2 -44.78 -1.55 8.95
C SER A 2 -43.38 -1.13 9.36
N GLY A 3 -42.81 -1.78 10.39
CA GLY A 3 -41.45 -1.49 10.85
C GLY A 3 -40.45 -1.84 9.74
N MET A 4 -39.67 -0.85 9.29
CA MET A 4 -38.54 -1.12 8.40
C MET A 4 -37.52 -1.96 9.18
N PRO A 5 -37.02 -3.07 8.63
CA PRO A 5 -35.96 -3.83 9.27
C PRO A 5 -34.72 -2.95 9.38
N ILE A 6 -34.25 -2.73 10.60
CA ILE A 6 -32.97 -2.07 10.87
C ILE A 6 -31.90 -2.99 10.27
N ALA A 7 -31.27 -2.55 9.18
CA ALA A 7 -30.15 -3.26 8.59
C ALA A 7 -29.04 -3.38 9.64
N LEU A 8 -28.73 -4.61 10.04
CA LEU A 8 -27.63 -4.87 10.97
C LEU A 8 -26.33 -4.29 10.38
N PRO A 9 -25.53 -3.55 11.16
CA PRO A 9 -24.26 -3.01 10.67
C PRO A 9 -23.38 -4.17 10.20
N ARG A 10 -22.84 -4.06 8.98
CA ARG A 10 -21.85 -4.99 8.43
C ARG A 10 -20.50 -4.79 9.13
N ALA A 11 -20.40 -5.18 10.39
CA ALA A 11 -19.12 -5.27 11.08
C ALA A 11 -18.36 -6.48 10.52
N GLN A 12 -17.18 -6.23 9.93
CA GLN A 12 -16.26 -7.30 9.56
C GLN A 12 -15.41 -7.67 10.78
N VAL A 13 -15.20 -8.97 10.97
CA VAL A 13 -14.35 -9.53 12.03
C VAL A 13 -13.05 -9.99 11.40
N LEU A 14 -11.92 -9.78 12.09
CA LEU A 14 -10.63 -10.29 11.65
C LEU A 14 -10.68 -11.81 11.42
N PRO A 15 -10.01 -12.33 10.38
CA PRO A 15 -9.84 -13.77 10.21
C PRO A 15 -9.25 -14.41 11.48
N VAL A 16 -9.76 -15.59 11.85
CA VAL A 16 -9.37 -16.28 13.10
C VAL A 16 -7.86 -16.46 13.21
N GLN A 17 -7.18 -16.82 12.11
CA GLN A 17 -5.74 -17.05 12.10
C GLN A 17 -4.93 -15.76 12.34
N GLU A 18 -5.38 -14.64 11.78
CA GLU A 18 -4.75 -13.33 12.02
C GLU A 18 -4.95 -12.88 13.46
N ALA A 19 -6.16 -13.06 14.00
CA ALA A 19 -6.46 -12.74 15.39
C ALA A 19 -5.60 -13.58 16.37
N VAL A 20 -5.40 -14.87 16.10
CA VAL A 20 -4.51 -15.74 16.90
C VAL A 20 -3.07 -15.24 16.82
N THR A 21 -2.57 -14.95 15.62
CA THR A 21 -1.20 -14.46 15.42
C THR A 21 -0.97 -13.15 16.18
N TYR A 22 -1.89 -12.18 16.08
CA TYR A 22 -1.79 -10.91 16.79
C TYR A 22 -1.89 -11.08 18.31
N ALA A 23 -2.77 -11.97 18.79
CA ALA A 23 -2.87 -12.28 20.20
C ALA A 23 -1.56 -12.84 20.76
N GLU A 24 -0.89 -13.75 20.04
CA GLU A 24 0.42 -14.28 20.42
C GLU A 24 1.49 -13.18 20.44
N TRP A 25 1.48 -12.27 19.47
CA TRP A 25 2.38 -11.11 19.42
C TRP A 25 2.20 -10.20 20.63
N PHE A 26 0.96 -9.80 20.93
CA PHE A 26 0.67 -8.95 22.09
C PHE A 26 0.97 -9.65 23.42
N ALA A 27 0.62 -10.93 23.56
CA ALA A 27 0.94 -11.70 24.75
C ALA A 27 2.46 -11.81 24.98
N CYS A 28 3.23 -11.96 23.89
CA CYS A 28 4.68 -11.91 23.96
C CYS A 28 5.15 -10.51 24.36
N LEU A 29 4.66 -9.43 23.77
CA LEU A 29 5.14 -8.08 24.09
C LEU A 29 4.57 -7.47 25.38
N ALA A 30 3.59 -8.11 26.03
CA ALA A 30 3.01 -7.68 27.31
C ALA A 30 3.98 -7.76 28.51
N GLU A 31 5.25 -8.16 28.30
CA GLU A 31 6.26 -8.24 29.35
C GLU A 31 7.38 -7.20 29.10
N PRO A 32 7.70 -6.33 30.08
CA PRO A 32 8.66 -5.23 29.90
C PRO A 32 10.09 -5.64 29.52
N VAL A 33 10.63 -6.72 30.08
CA VAL A 33 11.97 -7.23 29.75
C VAL A 33 12.04 -7.63 28.28
N ARG A 34 11.01 -8.23 27.69
CA ARG A 34 10.95 -8.60 26.26
C ARG A 34 10.91 -7.38 25.35
N VAL A 35 10.19 -6.32 25.73
CA VAL A 35 10.19 -5.06 24.98
C VAL A 35 11.59 -4.42 25.00
N ARG A 36 12.22 -4.34 26.17
CA ARG A 36 13.58 -3.81 26.30
C ARG A 36 14.61 -4.64 25.55
N LEU A 37 14.49 -5.96 25.62
CA LEU A 37 15.36 -6.90 24.90
C LEU A 37 15.22 -6.71 23.40
N LEU A 38 13.99 -6.73 22.88
CA LEU A 38 13.72 -6.58 21.45
C LEU A 38 14.25 -5.25 20.92
N HIS A 39 14.11 -4.15 21.69
CA HIS A 39 14.71 -2.87 21.36
C HIS A 39 16.24 -2.94 21.28
N ALA A 40 16.90 -3.53 22.28
CA ALA A 40 18.37 -3.67 22.30
C ALA A 40 18.90 -4.50 21.11
N VAL A 41 18.17 -5.55 20.70
CA VAL A 41 18.50 -6.32 19.48
C VAL A 41 18.27 -5.46 18.23
N ALA A 42 17.16 -4.72 18.14
CA ALA A 42 16.81 -3.89 16.98
C ALA A 42 17.81 -2.76 16.73
N THR A 43 18.39 -2.20 17.78
CA THR A 43 19.41 -1.16 17.69
C THR A 43 20.83 -1.70 17.47
N SER A 44 20.98 -3.01 17.27
CA SER A 44 22.27 -3.69 17.07
C SER A 44 22.35 -4.32 15.66
N PRO A 45 22.85 -3.59 14.63
CA PRO A 45 22.77 -4.01 13.23
C PRO A 45 23.46 -5.33 12.89
N LYS A 46 24.46 -5.75 13.69
CA LYS A 46 25.20 -7.00 13.50
C LYS A 46 24.64 -8.17 14.33
N GLY A 47 23.50 -7.95 15.00
CA GLY A 47 23.02 -8.82 16.07
C GLY A 47 23.83 -8.66 17.36
N ILE A 48 23.31 -9.24 18.42
CA ILE A 48 23.88 -9.15 19.77
C ILE A 48 23.87 -10.52 20.44
N THR A 49 24.91 -10.84 21.23
CA THR A 49 24.97 -12.13 21.91
C THR A 49 24.02 -12.17 23.11
N VAL A 50 23.54 -13.36 23.47
CA VAL A 50 22.74 -13.56 24.69
C VAL A 50 23.50 -13.11 25.95
N GLY A 51 24.82 -13.26 25.97
CA GLY A 51 25.67 -12.76 27.05
C GLY A 51 25.64 -11.23 27.16
N ALA A 52 25.88 -10.52 26.06
CA ALA A 52 25.82 -9.06 26.03
C ALA A 52 24.42 -8.52 26.37
N LEU A 53 23.35 -9.19 25.92
CA LEU A 53 21.98 -8.85 26.33
C LEU A 53 21.77 -9.00 27.84
N THR A 54 22.36 -10.02 28.45
CA THR A 54 22.26 -10.27 29.89
C THR A 54 22.89 -9.13 30.69
N GLU A 55 24.07 -8.67 30.25
CA GLU A 55 24.78 -7.52 30.82
C GLU A 55 23.97 -6.22 30.69
N ILE A 56 23.47 -5.91 29.49
CA ILE A 56 22.69 -4.69 29.22
C ILE A 56 21.39 -4.64 30.02
N LEU A 57 20.70 -5.78 30.13
CA LEU A 57 19.40 -5.84 30.81
C LEU A 57 19.54 -5.94 32.32
N GLY A 58 20.74 -6.27 32.84
CA GLY A 58 20.99 -6.47 34.26
C GLY A 58 20.23 -7.68 34.84
N THR A 59 20.06 -8.74 34.03
CA THR A 59 19.30 -9.94 34.42
C THR A 59 20.20 -11.18 34.46
N SER A 60 19.67 -12.34 34.87
CA SER A 60 20.43 -13.59 34.80
C SER A 60 20.44 -14.17 33.38
N GLN A 61 21.50 -14.89 33.03
CA GLN A 61 21.62 -15.51 31.70
C GLN A 61 20.47 -16.50 31.40
N SER A 62 19.98 -17.22 32.42
CA SER A 62 18.82 -18.11 32.29
C SER A 62 17.54 -17.34 31.95
N THR A 63 17.35 -16.18 32.58
CA THR A 63 16.21 -15.28 32.33
C THR A 63 16.27 -14.70 30.93
N THR A 64 17.41 -14.13 30.51
CA THR A 64 17.61 -13.62 29.16
C THR A 64 17.35 -14.69 28.10
N SER A 65 17.92 -15.89 28.28
CA SER A 65 17.74 -17.01 27.35
C SER A 65 16.28 -17.44 27.23
N HIS A 66 15.53 -17.41 28.34
CA HIS A 66 14.09 -17.70 28.34
C HIS A 66 13.30 -16.67 27.51
N HIS A 67 13.55 -15.37 27.74
CA HIS A 67 12.88 -14.29 27.00
C HIS A 67 13.24 -14.29 25.51
N VAL A 68 14.51 -14.54 25.18
CA VAL A 68 14.98 -14.67 23.80
C VAL A 68 14.26 -15.82 23.08
N ARG A 69 14.09 -16.97 23.74
CA ARG A 69 13.36 -18.11 23.16
C ARG A 69 11.91 -17.75 22.89
N LYS A 70 11.22 -17.11 23.84
CA LYS A 70 9.82 -16.67 23.65
C LYS A 70 9.66 -15.68 22.49
N LEU A 71 10.61 -14.77 22.31
CA LEU A 71 10.63 -13.86 21.17
C LEU A 71 10.90 -14.60 19.85
N ALA A 72 11.75 -15.62 19.86
CA ALA A 72 12.02 -16.45 18.70
C ALA A 72 10.83 -17.35 18.31
N ASP A 73 10.15 -17.95 19.29
CA ASP A 73 8.96 -18.80 19.08
C ASP A 73 7.84 -18.05 18.35
N VAL A 74 7.66 -16.77 18.67
CA VAL A 74 6.66 -15.87 18.05
C VAL A 74 7.21 -15.19 16.78
N GLY A 75 8.50 -15.38 16.47
CA GLY A 75 9.13 -14.92 15.25
C GLY A 75 9.64 -13.48 15.25
N PHE A 76 9.80 -12.82 16.41
CA PHE A 76 10.36 -11.46 16.50
C PHE A 76 11.88 -11.41 16.29
N VAL A 77 12.59 -12.50 16.62
CA VAL A 77 14.05 -12.58 16.51
C VAL A 77 14.48 -13.90 15.88
N HIS A 78 15.61 -13.86 15.20
CA HIS A 78 16.32 -15.05 14.72
C HIS A 78 17.49 -15.37 15.66
N LEU A 79 17.75 -16.65 15.85
CA LEU A 79 18.85 -17.15 16.68
C LEU A 79 19.87 -17.85 15.79
N ASN A 80 21.11 -17.36 15.81
CA ASN A 80 22.23 -17.95 15.07
C ASN A 80 23.32 -18.38 16.04
N LYS A 81 23.72 -19.66 15.99
CA LYS A 81 24.85 -20.16 16.79
C LYS A 81 26.17 -19.89 16.07
N GLN A 82 27.06 -19.16 16.71
CA GLN A 82 28.44 -18.96 16.27
C GLN A 82 29.40 -19.42 17.37
N GLY A 83 30.02 -20.59 17.16
CA GLY A 83 30.84 -21.24 18.18
C GLY A 83 30.03 -21.55 19.44
N THR A 84 30.48 -21.04 20.58
CA THR A 84 29.80 -21.19 21.89
C THR A 84 28.76 -20.10 22.15
N ALA A 85 28.69 -19.05 21.33
CA ALA A 85 27.78 -17.93 21.50
C ALA A 85 26.54 -18.07 20.62
N THR A 86 25.39 -17.63 21.14
CA THR A 86 24.17 -17.44 20.35
C THR A 86 24.00 -15.95 20.07
N ILE A 87 24.00 -15.58 18.80
CA ILE A 87 23.72 -14.24 18.31
C ILE A 87 22.22 -14.14 18.03
N VAL A 88 21.61 -13.09 18.55
CA VAL A 88 20.21 -12.74 18.35
C VAL A 88 20.15 -11.59 17.35
N THR A 89 19.35 -11.72 16.30
CA THR A 89 19.06 -10.66 15.32
C THR A 89 17.56 -10.44 15.23
N VAL A 90 17.12 -9.23 14.87
CA VAL A 90 15.70 -8.98 14.63
C VAL A 90 15.25 -9.67 13.36
N ASN A 91 14.03 -10.18 13.36
CA ASN A 91 13.37 -10.60 12.14
C ASN A 91 12.83 -9.38 11.38
N GLU A 92 13.50 -8.92 10.32
CA GLU A 92 13.06 -7.71 9.60
C GLU A 92 11.62 -7.80 9.06
N ALA A 93 11.09 -9.01 8.84
CA ALA A 93 9.69 -9.21 8.46
C ALA A 93 8.70 -8.74 9.54
N CYS A 94 9.05 -8.79 10.83
CA CYS A 94 8.17 -8.32 11.90
C CYS A 94 8.18 -6.80 12.07
N CYS A 95 9.25 -6.12 11.64
CA CYS A 95 9.33 -4.65 11.64
C CYS A 95 8.28 -4.00 10.75
N ALA A 96 7.95 -4.65 9.62
CA ALA A 96 6.84 -4.24 8.78
C ALA A 96 5.48 -4.66 9.36
N GLY A 97 5.38 -5.80 10.05
CA GLY A 97 4.10 -6.35 10.53
C GLY A 97 3.52 -5.70 11.79
N LEU A 98 4.35 -5.26 12.74
CA LEU A 98 3.90 -4.82 14.08
C LEU A 98 3.01 -3.56 14.07
N PRO A 99 3.39 -2.46 13.38
CA PRO A 99 2.51 -1.29 13.24
C PRO A 99 1.19 -1.66 12.57
N HIS A 100 1.22 -2.58 11.59
CA HIS A 100 0.03 -3.07 10.90
C HIS A 100 -0.85 -3.97 11.79
N ALA A 101 -0.29 -4.72 12.75
CA ALA A 101 -1.07 -5.56 13.64
C ALA A 101 -1.98 -4.73 14.57
N ALA A 102 -1.45 -3.64 15.13
CA ALA A 102 -2.25 -2.71 15.92
C ALA A 102 -3.35 -2.06 15.07
N ASP A 103 -3.02 -1.60 13.87
CA ASP A 103 -3.99 -1.04 12.93
C ASP A 103 -5.08 -2.06 12.54
N ALA A 104 -4.73 -3.31 12.27
CA ALA A 104 -5.67 -4.38 11.95
C ALA A 104 -6.63 -4.68 13.11
N VAL A 105 -6.11 -4.80 14.33
CA VAL A 105 -6.90 -5.07 15.54
C VAL A 105 -7.84 -3.92 15.86
N MET A 106 -7.41 -2.68 15.63
CA MET A 106 -8.24 -1.49 15.82
C MET A 106 -9.22 -1.25 14.65
N GLY A 107 -9.29 -2.15 13.67
CA GLY A 107 -10.21 -2.06 12.53
C GLY A 107 -9.79 -1.03 11.47
N MET A 108 -8.54 -0.56 11.53
CA MET A 108 -7.96 0.38 10.57
C MET A 108 -7.48 -0.31 9.29
N LEU A 109 -7.36 -1.65 9.30
CA LEU A 109 -7.04 -2.48 8.15
C LEU A 109 -8.14 -3.53 7.94
N ALA A 110 -9.11 -3.23 7.07
CA ALA A 110 -9.98 -4.26 6.53
C ALA A 110 -9.16 -5.22 5.64
N PRO A 111 -9.50 -6.53 5.57
CA PRO A 111 -8.88 -7.44 4.60
C PRO A 111 -9.01 -6.81 3.22
N ARG A 112 -7.85 -6.49 2.63
CA ARG A 112 -7.81 -5.75 1.37
C ARG A 112 -8.08 -6.73 0.23
N PRO A 113 -9.06 -6.46 -0.63
CA PRO A 113 -9.25 -7.29 -1.80
C PRO A 113 -8.05 -7.15 -2.74
N CYS A 114 -7.74 -8.20 -3.50
CA CYS A 114 -6.60 -8.21 -4.43
C CYS A 114 -6.77 -7.20 -5.58
N CYS A 115 -8.03 -6.87 -5.89
CA CYS A 115 -8.51 -5.89 -6.84
C CYS A 115 -10.00 -5.58 -6.54
N PRO A 116 -10.61 -4.54 -7.13
CA PRO A 116 -12.04 -4.28 -6.92
C PRO A 116 -12.91 -5.37 -7.56
N ASP A 117 -13.74 -6.06 -6.76
CA ASP A 117 -14.59 -7.17 -7.24
C ASP A 117 -16.01 -6.74 -7.69
N ASP A 118 -16.37 -5.48 -7.44
CA ASP A 118 -17.66 -4.87 -7.77
C ASP A 118 -17.46 -3.76 -8.82
N VAL A 119 -17.23 -4.19 -10.06
CA VAL A 119 -17.03 -3.33 -11.24
C VAL A 119 -18.37 -3.16 -11.96
N PRO A 120 -18.78 -1.92 -12.31
CA PRO A 120 -20.02 -1.68 -13.04
C PRO A 120 -20.01 -2.36 -14.41
N THR A 121 -21.12 -3.01 -14.78
CA THR A 121 -21.26 -3.72 -16.06
C THR A 121 -21.39 -2.80 -17.26
N ASP A 122 -21.76 -1.52 -17.05
CA ASP A 122 -21.86 -0.50 -18.10
C ASP A 122 -20.52 0.17 -18.44
N VAL A 123 -19.45 -0.15 -17.70
CA VAL A 123 -18.10 0.37 -17.92
C VAL A 123 -17.24 -0.66 -18.63
N THR A 124 -16.86 -0.36 -19.87
CA THR A 124 -15.90 -1.17 -20.64
C THR A 124 -14.52 -0.58 -20.50
N VAL A 125 -13.50 -1.39 -20.20
CA VAL A 125 -12.10 -0.95 -20.15
C VAL A 125 -11.30 -1.61 -21.26
N ARG A 126 -10.67 -0.80 -22.11
CA ARG A 126 -9.89 -1.25 -23.27
C ARG A 126 -8.55 -0.52 -23.37
N ALA A 127 -7.65 -1.03 -24.20
CA ALA A 127 -6.37 -0.40 -24.46
C ALA A 127 -6.58 1.00 -25.06
N LEU A 128 -5.72 1.94 -24.70
CA LEU A 128 -5.72 3.28 -25.27
C LEU A 128 -5.32 3.22 -26.75
N GLU A 129 -6.11 3.87 -27.60
CA GLU A 129 -5.88 3.94 -29.04
C GLU A 129 -5.56 5.37 -29.49
N SER A 130 -5.09 5.53 -30.73
CA SER A 130 -4.71 6.84 -31.27
C SER A 130 -5.88 7.85 -31.32
N GLY A 131 -7.12 7.37 -31.42
CA GLY A 131 -8.33 8.21 -31.41
C GLY A 131 -8.66 8.81 -30.04
N ASP A 132 -8.17 8.22 -28.95
CA ASP A 132 -8.59 8.57 -27.58
C ASP A 132 -7.87 9.78 -27.00
N TRP A 133 -6.77 10.22 -27.62
CA TRP A 133 -5.88 11.23 -27.05
C TRP A 133 -6.56 12.58 -26.78
N SER A 134 -7.59 12.93 -27.56
CA SER A 134 -8.40 14.13 -27.30
C SER A 134 -9.15 14.01 -25.98
N ALA A 135 -9.80 12.88 -25.72
CA ALA A 135 -10.51 12.59 -24.49
C ALA A 135 -9.55 12.46 -23.29
N VAL A 136 -8.42 11.77 -23.46
CA VAL A 136 -7.39 11.63 -22.42
C VAL A 136 -6.89 12.99 -21.95
N ARG A 137 -6.55 13.88 -22.88
CA ARG A 137 -6.07 15.23 -22.56
C ARG A 137 -7.16 16.11 -21.96
N ARG A 138 -8.41 15.99 -22.43
CA ARG A 138 -9.56 16.67 -21.82
C ARG A 138 -9.73 16.26 -20.36
N ILE A 139 -9.76 14.95 -20.09
CA ILE A 139 -9.91 14.40 -18.73
C ILE A 139 -8.72 14.78 -17.83
N TYR A 140 -7.51 14.86 -18.39
CA TYR A 140 -6.34 15.36 -17.68
C TYR A 140 -6.56 16.84 -17.26
N ALA A 141 -7.05 17.68 -18.18
CA ALA A 141 -7.37 19.08 -17.91
C ALA A 141 -8.42 19.23 -16.80
N GLU A 142 -9.47 18.40 -16.83
CA GLU A 142 -10.49 18.34 -15.78
C GLU A 142 -9.89 17.95 -14.42
N GLY A 143 -8.89 17.06 -14.41
CA GLY A 143 -8.12 16.72 -13.22
C GLY A 143 -7.32 17.90 -12.67
N ILE A 144 -6.56 18.60 -13.53
CA ILE A 144 -5.83 19.82 -13.15
C ILE A 144 -6.79 20.87 -12.56
N ALA A 145 -7.94 21.08 -13.20
CA ALA A 145 -8.93 22.05 -12.76
C ALA A 145 -9.50 21.79 -11.36
N THR A 146 -9.37 20.56 -10.83
CA THR A 146 -9.75 20.27 -9.44
C THR A 146 -8.76 20.80 -8.40
N GLY A 147 -7.51 21.07 -8.78
CA GLY A 147 -6.43 21.45 -7.86
C GLY A 147 -6.00 20.33 -6.89
N MET A 148 -6.52 19.11 -7.04
CA MET A 148 -6.33 18.00 -6.07
C MET A 148 -5.92 16.67 -6.71
N ALA A 149 -5.69 16.66 -8.04
CA ALA A 149 -5.36 15.44 -8.79
C ALA A 149 -3.88 15.33 -9.16
N THR A 150 -3.21 16.47 -9.35
CA THR A 150 -1.81 16.53 -9.82
C THR A 150 -1.17 17.86 -9.45
N PHE A 151 0.16 17.87 -9.37
CA PHE A 151 0.96 19.10 -9.25
C PHE A 151 1.19 19.78 -10.62
N GLU A 152 0.84 19.12 -11.72
CA GLU A 152 0.96 19.70 -13.05
C GLU A 152 -0.03 20.86 -13.23
N THR A 153 0.46 21.99 -13.71
CA THR A 153 -0.35 23.20 -13.97
C THR A 153 -0.83 23.31 -15.41
N THR A 154 -0.28 22.49 -16.31
CA THR A 154 -0.67 22.46 -17.72
C THR A 154 -0.81 21.02 -18.20
N VAL A 155 -1.69 20.80 -19.19
CA VAL A 155 -1.91 19.47 -19.76
C VAL A 155 -0.69 19.05 -20.58
N PRO A 156 -0.01 17.94 -20.24
CA PRO A 156 1.14 17.48 -21.00
C PRO A 156 0.80 17.19 -22.47
N SER A 157 1.82 17.26 -23.32
CA SER A 157 1.67 16.89 -24.73
C SER A 157 1.48 15.39 -24.88
N ARG A 158 0.81 14.96 -25.96
CA ARG A 158 0.70 13.54 -26.31
C ARG A 158 2.07 12.88 -26.35
N ALA A 159 3.04 13.49 -27.02
CA ALA A 159 4.39 12.93 -27.15
C ALA A 159 5.08 12.72 -25.79
N SER A 160 4.88 13.64 -24.84
CA SER A 160 5.44 13.51 -23.49
C SER A 160 4.81 12.35 -22.72
N LEU A 161 3.48 12.22 -22.75
CA LEU A 161 2.77 11.11 -22.11
C LEU A 161 3.11 9.77 -22.76
N ASP A 162 3.18 9.76 -24.09
CA ASP A 162 3.52 8.59 -24.91
C ASP A 162 4.95 8.10 -24.67
N ALA A 163 5.90 9.00 -24.39
CA ALA A 163 7.26 8.64 -23.99
C ALA A 163 7.35 8.20 -22.52
N LYS A 164 6.49 8.73 -21.64
CA LYS A 164 6.50 8.47 -20.19
C LYS A 164 5.85 7.13 -19.83
N TRP A 165 4.71 6.83 -20.44
CA TRP A 165 3.90 5.69 -20.05
C TRP A 165 4.44 4.37 -20.63
N LEU A 166 4.21 3.26 -19.96
CA LEU A 166 4.48 1.93 -20.51
C LEU A 166 3.44 1.62 -21.61
N PRO A 167 3.82 1.18 -22.82
CA PRO A 167 2.87 0.95 -23.93
C PRO A 167 1.71 0.03 -23.57
N ASP A 168 1.97 -1.09 -22.89
CA ASP A 168 0.98 -2.13 -22.58
C ASP A 168 0.19 -1.86 -21.30
N HIS A 169 0.43 -0.73 -20.62
CA HIS A 169 -0.26 -0.36 -19.39
C HIS A 169 -0.96 1.00 -19.52
N ARG A 170 -1.66 1.22 -20.63
CA ARG A 170 -2.49 2.41 -20.89
C ARG A 170 -3.89 1.98 -21.27
N TRP A 171 -4.86 2.39 -20.46
CA TRP A 171 -6.24 1.95 -20.61
C TRP A 171 -7.19 3.14 -20.58
N VAL A 172 -8.27 3.04 -21.35
CA VAL A 172 -9.41 3.95 -21.30
C VAL A 172 -10.65 3.21 -20.82
N ALA A 173 -11.50 3.91 -20.08
CA ALA A 173 -12.82 3.42 -19.69
C ALA A 173 -13.89 4.13 -20.50
N GLU A 174 -14.84 3.35 -21.02
CA GLU A 174 -15.93 3.82 -21.86
C GLU A 174 -17.28 3.52 -21.25
N ILE A 175 -18.22 4.46 -21.40
CA ILE A 175 -19.65 4.27 -21.16
C ILE A 175 -20.38 4.75 -22.41
N GLY A 176 -21.19 3.89 -23.02
CA GLY A 176 -21.94 4.25 -24.23
C GLY A 176 -21.07 4.70 -25.41
N GLY A 177 -19.82 4.23 -25.50
CA GLY A 177 -18.86 4.61 -26.54
C GLY A 177 -18.13 5.94 -26.31
N GLU A 178 -18.41 6.64 -25.20
CA GLU A 178 -17.65 7.82 -24.78
C GLU A 178 -16.53 7.41 -23.82
N VAL A 179 -15.31 7.90 -24.06
CA VAL A 179 -14.20 7.78 -23.10
C VAL A 179 -14.43 8.70 -21.90
N VAL A 180 -14.65 8.09 -20.74
CA VAL A 180 -15.01 8.75 -19.47
C VAL A 180 -13.95 8.58 -18.37
N GLY A 181 -12.85 7.92 -18.67
CA GLY A 181 -11.72 7.79 -17.76
C GLY A 181 -10.53 7.14 -18.42
N TRP A 182 -9.36 7.24 -17.79
CA TRP A 182 -8.16 6.56 -18.24
C TRP A 182 -7.24 6.24 -17.07
N THR A 183 -6.37 5.27 -17.28
CA THR A 183 -5.30 4.94 -16.35
C THR A 183 -4.04 4.56 -17.10
N ALA A 184 -2.89 4.92 -16.55
CA ALA A 184 -1.59 4.61 -17.13
C ALA A 184 -0.56 4.29 -16.05
N ALA A 185 0.42 3.48 -16.40
CA ALA A 185 1.60 3.20 -15.58
C ALA A 185 2.87 3.75 -16.24
N ALA A 186 3.85 4.16 -15.43
CA ALA A 186 5.16 4.61 -15.85
C ALA A 186 6.25 3.97 -14.95
N PRO A 187 7.45 3.68 -15.47
CA PRO A 187 8.54 3.16 -14.65
C PRO A 187 8.97 4.20 -13.61
N VAL A 188 9.28 3.76 -12.38
CA VAL A 188 9.74 4.67 -11.31
C VAL A 188 11.23 4.96 -11.37
N SER A 189 11.99 4.10 -12.06
CA SER A 189 13.44 4.19 -12.16
C SER A 189 13.92 3.49 -13.42
N THR A 190 15.06 3.95 -13.93
CA THR A 190 15.78 3.32 -15.04
C THR A 190 16.71 2.19 -14.59
N ARG A 191 16.87 1.98 -13.28
CA ARG A 191 17.71 0.91 -12.72
C ARG A 191 16.98 -0.43 -12.76
N ASP A 192 17.63 -1.47 -13.26
CA ASP A 192 17.07 -2.83 -13.37
C ASP A 192 16.49 -3.38 -12.07
N SER A 193 17.07 -3.00 -10.92
CA SER A 193 16.57 -3.41 -9.59
C SER A 193 15.14 -2.93 -9.29
N TYR A 194 14.60 -2.00 -10.09
CA TYR A 194 13.25 -1.44 -9.98
C TYR A 194 12.38 -1.75 -11.21
N ALA A 195 12.78 -2.68 -12.09
CA ALA A 195 12.11 -2.92 -13.37
C ALA A 195 10.61 -3.27 -13.24
N GLY A 196 10.19 -3.90 -12.15
CA GLY A 196 8.78 -4.20 -11.86
C GLY A 196 8.13 -3.26 -10.86
N VAL A 197 8.68 -2.05 -10.69
CA VAL A 197 8.06 -0.99 -9.89
C VAL A 197 7.54 0.10 -10.83
N ALA A 198 6.23 0.33 -10.80
CA ALA A 198 5.58 1.34 -11.64
C ALA A 198 4.80 2.36 -10.82
N GLU A 199 4.89 3.63 -11.20
CA GLU A 199 4.02 4.69 -10.73
C GLU A 199 2.75 4.70 -11.59
N THR A 200 1.60 4.87 -10.94
CA THR A 200 0.29 4.76 -11.57
C THR A 200 -0.50 6.05 -11.44
N ALA A 201 -1.27 6.34 -12.48
CA ALA A 201 -2.18 7.47 -12.56
C ALA A 201 -3.57 6.98 -12.99
N VAL A 202 -4.62 7.46 -12.37
CA VAL A 202 -6.01 7.17 -12.73
C VAL A 202 -6.83 8.45 -12.71
N TYR A 203 -7.55 8.72 -13.79
CA TYR A 203 -8.37 9.90 -13.95
C TYR A 203 -9.76 9.51 -14.44
N VAL A 204 -10.77 10.17 -13.89
CA VAL A 204 -12.18 9.99 -14.26
C VAL A 204 -12.73 11.34 -14.65
N ALA A 205 -13.40 11.37 -15.80
CA ALA A 205 -14.05 12.55 -16.34
C ALA A 205 -15.02 13.15 -15.31
N ASP A 206 -15.18 14.46 -15.37
CA ASP A 206 -16.23 15.14 -14.60
C ASP A 206 -17.62 14.60 -14.99
N GLY A 207 -18.55 14.58 -14.03
CA GLY A 207 -19.87 13.95 -14.19
C GLY A 207 -19.88 12.40 -14.18
N HIS A 208 -18.72 11.74 -14.22
CA HIS A 208 -18.61 10.27 -14.20
C HIS A 208 -17.99 9.71 -12.91
N ARG A 209 -17.63 10.59 -11.98
CA ARG A 209 -17.11 10.23 -10.65
C ARG A 209 -18.21 9.57 -9.80
N GLY A 210 -17.82 8.64 -8.92
CA GLY A 210 -18.77 7.90 -8.08
C GLY A 210 -19.55 6.79 -8.81
N ARG A 211 -19.45 6.68 -10.14
CA ARG A 211 -20.11 5.63 -10.95
C ARG A 211 -19.31 4.32 -11.05
N GLY A 212 -18.21 4.18 -10.32
CA GLY A 212 -17.35 2.99 -10.37
C GLY A 212 -16.34 2.94 -11.54
N VAL A 213 -16.26 3.96 -12.39
CA VAL A 213 -15.25 4.05 -13.48
C VAL A 213 -13.81 3.87 -12.97
N GLY A 214 -13.46 4.56 -11.88
CA GLY A 214 -12.13 4.43 -11.28
C GLY A 214 -11.84 3.01 -10.77
N LYS A 215 -12.85 2.29 -10.27
CA LYS A 215 -12.69 0.89 -9.84
C LYS A 215 -12.40 -0.01 -11.03
N ALA A 216 -13.14 0.15 -12.13
CA ALA A 216 -12.94 -0.60 -13.37
C ALA A 216 -11.51 -0.41 -13.92
N LEU A 217 -11.04 0.85 -13.95
CA LEU A 217 -9.70 1.20 -14.39
C LEU A 217 -8.62 0.57 -13.50
N LEU A 218 -8.73 0.69 -12.18
CA LEU A 218 -7.77 0.09 -11.25
C LEU A 218 -7.78 -1.44 -11.32
N PHE A 219 -8.95 -2.07 -11.46
CA PHE A 219 -9.05 -3.52 -11.67
C PHE A 219 -8.23 -3.95 -12.90
N LYS A 220 -8.44 -3.30 -14.05
CA LYS A 220 -7.71 -3.62 -15.27
C LYS A 220 -6.21 -3.36 -15.12
N GLN A 221 -5.83 -2.24 -14.52
CA GLN A 221 -4.43 -1.89 -14.28
C GLN A 221 -3.72 -2.93 -13.42
N VAL A 222 -4.33 -3.32 -12.30
CA VAL A 222 -3.76 -4.30 -11.38
C VAL A 222 -3.60 -5.66 -12.04
N MET A 223 -4.62 -6.13 -12.77
CA MET A 223 -4.56 -7.41 -13.47
C MET A 223 -3.52 -7.44 -14.58
N ALA A 224 -3.40 -6.37 -15.36
CA ALA A 224 -2.35 -6.26 -16.37
C ALA A 224 -0.95 -6.23 -15.72
N ALA A 225 -0.77 -5.43 -14.67
CA ALA A 225 0.49 -5.32 -13.94
C ALA A 225 0.97 -6.67 -13.38
N ASP A 226 0.07 -7.45 -12.79
CA ASP A 226 0.40 -8.79 -12.28
C ASP A 226 0.81 -9.76 -13.40
N ALA A 227 0.08 -9.76 -14.51
CA ALA A 227 0.41 -10.60 -15.67
C ALA A 227 1.80 -10.27 -16.25
N ASP A 228 2.16 -8.99 -16.24
CA ASP A 228 3.42 -8.48 -16.79
C ASP A 228 4.54 -8.34 -15.75
N LYS A 229 4.39 -8.98 -14.57
CA LYS A 229 5.40 -9.07 -13.50
C LYS A 229 5.82 -7.72 -12.90
N LEU A 230 4.94 -6.72 -12.93
CA LEU A 230 5.08 -5.50 -12.14
C LEU A 230 4.72 -5.81 -10.67
N TRP A 231 5.72 -6.08 -9.84
CA TRP A 231 5.54 -6.49 -8.45
C TRP A 231 5.12 -5.36 -7.50
N THR A 232 5.27 -4.09 -7.89
CA THR A 232 4.80 -2.94 -7.10
C THR A 232 4.18 -1.88 -8.01
N LEU A 233 2.95 -1.48 -7.69
CA LEU A 233 2.32 -0.26 -8.19
C LEU A 233 2.32 0.79 -7.08
N GLN A 234 2.68 2.02 -7.38
CA GLN A 234 2.68 3.10 -6.39
C GLN A 234 2.06 4.38 -6.95
N THR A 235 1.61 5.26 -6.05
CA THR A 235 1.18 6.61 -6.42
C THR A 235 1.23 7.54 -5.20
N SER A 236 1.27 8.84 -5.45
CA SER A 236 1.20 9.87 -4.42
C SER A 236 -0.07 10.68 -4.61
N ILE A 237 -0.87 10.80 -3.57
CA ILE A 237 -2.19 11.45 -3.63
C ILE A 237 -2.21 12.60 -2.63
N PHE A 238 -2.71 13.78 -3.03
CA PHE A 238 -2.99 14.87 -2.08
C PHE A 238 -3.80 14.36 -0.90
N THR A 239 -3.41 14.72 0.32
CA THR A 239 -4.10 14.20 1.51
C THR A 239 -5.60 14.46 1.42
N GLU A 240 -6.01 15.64 0.96
CA GLU A 240 -7.37 16.14 0.80
C GLU A 240 -8.21 15.30 -0.17
N ASN A 241 -7.59 14.58 -1.12
CA ASN A 241 -8.29 13.74 -2.08
C ASN A 241 -8.68 12.37 -1.49
N ARG A 242 -9.57 12.42 -0.48
CA ARG A 242 -10.06 11.24 0.25
C ARG A 242 -10.75 10.22 -0.65
N ALA A 243 -11.40 10.67 -1.72
CA ALA A 243 -12.05 9.80 -2.70
C ALA A 243 -11.03 8.93 -3.45
N SER A 244 -9.92 9.51 -3.91
CA SER A 244 -8.85 8.76 -4.57
C SER A 244 -8.16 7.80 -3.61
N ILE A 245 -7.89 8.23 -2.36
CA ILE A 245 -7.31 7.36 -1.32
C ILE A 245 -8.21 6.14 -1.07
N ALA A 246 -9.50 6.36 -0.86
CA ALA A 246 -10.47 5.28 -0.64
C ALA A 246 -10.57 4.33 -1.84
N LEU A 247 -10.57 4.89 -3.06
CA LEU A 247 -10.57 4.11 -4.30
C LEU A 247 -9.36 3.18 -4.39
N HIS A 248 -8.15 3.67 -4.10
CA HIS A 248 -6.95 2.85 -4.15
C HIS A 248 -6.92 1.81 -3.03
N HIS A 249 -7.37 2.14 -1.82
CA HIS A 249 -7.49 1.15 -0.75
C HIS A 249 -8.45 0.01 -1.13
N ALA A 250 -9.58 0.34 -1.77
CA ALA A 250 -10.50 -0.66 -2.31
C ALA A 250 -9.91 -1.49 -3.46
N ALA A 251 -8.81 -1.05 -4.06
CA ALA A 251 -8.06 -1.78 -5.09
C ALA A 251 -6.81 -2.51 -4.55
N GLY A 252 -6.68 -2.66 -3.23
CA GLY A 252 -5.59 -3.39 -2.62
C GLY A 252 -4.35 -2.56 -2.27
N TYR A 253 -4.38 -1.24 -2.45
CA TYR A 253 -3.27 -0.37 -2.06
C TYR A 253 -3.22 -0.17 -0.54
N ARG A 254 -2.01 -0.08 -0.01
CA ARG A 254 -1.69 0.25 1.37
C ARG A 254 -1.04 1.62 1.45
N THR A 255 -1.32 2.33 2.55
CA THR A 255 -0.54 3.53 2.88
C THR A 255 0.86 3.11 3.31
N VAL A 256 1.86 3.73 2.69
CA VAL A 256 3.27 3.60 3.08
C VAL A 256 3.65 4.71 4.04
N GLY A 257 3.16 5.93 3.80
CA GLY A 257 3.38 7.06 4.70
C GLY A 257 2.82 8.37 4.17
N ILE A 258 2.91 9.41 4.99
CA ILE A 258 2.62 10.79 4.60
C ILE A 258 3.95 11.49 4.30
N ARG A 259 4.02 12.16 3.15
CA ARG A 259 5.16 13.00 2.76
C ARG A 259 4.76 14.45 2.97
N GLU A 260 5.21 15.00 4.10
CA GLU A 260 4.89 16.37 4.51
C GLU A 260 5.64 17.39 3.63
N ARG A 261 4.93 18.44 3.21
CA ARG A 261 5.43 19.58 2.42
C ARG A 261 6.33 19.15 1.26
N ILE A 262 5.93 18.10 0.55
CA ILE A 262 6.80 17.47 -0.45
C ILE A 262 6.85 18.24 -1.77
N ALA A 263 5.79 19.00 -2.08
CA ALA A 263 5.70 19.78 -3.30
C ALA A 263 4.88 21.06 -3.07
N GLN A 264 5.13 22.06 -3.93
CA GLN A 264 4.47 23.36 -3.89
C GLN A 264 3.57 23.53 -5.12
N LEU A 265 2.35 24.04 -4.93
CA LEU A 265 1.41 24.44 -5.98
C LEU A 265 0.85 25.82 -5.61
N ASP A 266 0.92 26.78 -6.53
CA ASP A 266 0.45 28.16 -6.31
C ASP A 266 0.98 28.82 -5.03
N GLY A 267 2.25 28.54 -4.68
CA GLY A 267 2.91 29.07 -3.49
C GLY A 267 2.58 28.32 -2.19
N VAL A 268 1.65 27.37 -2.21
CA VAL A 268 1.24 26.56 -1.05
C VAL A 268 1.97 25.22 -1.05
N TRP A 269 2.51 24.83 0.10
CA TRP A 269 3.11 23.51 0.30
C TRP A 269 2.04 22.48 0.61
N HIS A 270 2.08 21.34 -0.07
CA HIS A 270 1.12 20.26 0.08
C HIS A 270 1.76 18.98 0.58
N ASP A 271 0.99 18.28 1.39
CA ASP A 271 1.29 16.93 1.85
C ASP A 271 0.70 15.92 0.88
N THR A 272 1.35 14.77 0.72
CA THR A 272 0.79 13.65 -0.02
C THR A 272 0.81 12.36 0.78
N VAL A 273 -0.21 11.53 0.57
CA VAL A 273 -0.22 10.14 1.02
C VAL A 273 0.47 9.31 -0.05
N PHE A 274 1.61 8.72 0.30
CA PHE A 274 2.29 7.76 -0.55
C PHE A 274 1.70 6.38 -0.30
N ILE A 275 1.16 5.77 -1.35
CA ILE A 275 0.50 4.47 -1.29
C ILE A 275 1.11 3.51 -2.31
N GLU A 276 1.05 2.23 -2.00
CA GLU A 276 1.52 1.18 -2.90
C GLU A 276 0.60 -0.04 -2.89
N ARG A 277 0.62 -0.83 -3.95
CA ARG A 277 0.04 -2.16 -4.03
C ARG A 277 1.12 -3.13 -4.50
N ARG A 278 1.28 -4.24 -3.77
CA ARG A 278 2.29 -5.27 -4.09
C ARG A 278 1.61 -6.49 -4.68
N SER A 279 2.22 -7.07 -5.71
CA SER A 279 1.74 -8.34 -6.27
C SER A 279 1.88 -9.46 -5.25
N PRO A 280 0.86 -10.35 -5.11
CA PRO A 280 0.98 -11.56 -4.31
C PRO A 280 1.77 -12.67 -5.02
N VAL A 281 1.97 -12.55 -6.33
CA VAL A 281 2.69 -13.53 -7.16
C VAL A 281 4.20 -13.26 -7.02
N ARG A 282 4.93 -14.20 -6.41
CA ARG A 282 6.40 -14.19 -6.33
C ARG A 282 7.01 -15.14 -7.35
#